data_AF-A0A7R6W961-F1
#
_entry.id   AF-A0A7R6W961-F1
#
_cell.length_a   1.000
_cell.length_b   1.000
_cell.length_c   1.000
_cell.angle_alpha   90.00
_cell.angle_beta   90.00
_cell.angle_gamma   90.00
#
_symmetry.space_group_name_H-M   'P 1'
#
loop_
_entity.id
_entity.type
_entity.pdbx_description
1 polymer ?
#
loop_
_entity_poly.entity_id
_entity_poly.type
_entity_poly.pdbx_seq_one_letter_code
_entity_poly.pdbx_strand_id
1 'polypeptide(L)' 'MSTLQKIMSTLMSWLLALLKLLIAIGLLAIAKITLRTNPDLAIAVLGTAAVMFLLWYFAPQIKQFFK' A
#
# COMPACT_ATOMS: atom_id res chain seq x y z
N MET A 1 -4.14 -29.56 0.91
CA MET A 1 -4.84 -28.41 0.27
C MET A 1 -5.43 -28.89 -1.03
N SER A 2 -6.73 -28.76 -1.22
CA SER A 2 -7.38 -29.12 -2.49
C SER A 2 -6.96 -28.18 -3.62
N THR A 3 -7.03 -28.62 -4.87
CA THR A 3 -6.68 -27.82 -6.06
C THR A 3 -7.47 -26.50 -6.11
N LEU A 4 -8.74 -26.55 -5.68
CA LEU A 4 -9.62 -25.40 -5.51
C LEU A 4 -9.09 -24.39 -4.47
N GLN A 5 -8.66 -24.86 -3.29
CA GLN A 5 -8.08 -24.00 -2.26
C GLN A 5 -6.81 -23.31 -2.74
N LYS A 6 -5.99 -24.00 -3.53
CA LYS A 6 -4.75 -23.45 -4.08
C LYS A 6 -5.04 -22.29 -5.04
N ILE A 7 -5.98 -22.48 -5.98
CA ILE A 7 -6.42 -21.44 -6.91
C ILE A 7 -6.99 -20.23 -6.16
N MET A 8 -7.83 -20.46 -5.16
CA MET A 8 -8.45 -19.40 -4.37
C MET A 8 -7.41 -18.60 -3.56
N SER A 9 -6.41 -19.27 -2.98
CA SER A 9 -5.31 -18.59 -2.28
C SER A 9 -4.44 -17.74 -3.20
N THR A 10 -4.17 -18.23 -4.42
CA THR A 10 -3.39 -17.50 -5.43
C THR A 10 -4.14 -16.28 -5.93
N LEU A 11 -5.44 -16.41 -6.23
CA LEU A 11 -6.30 -15.28 -6.63
C LEU A 11 -6.34 -14.19 -5.55
N MET A 12 -6.50 -14.58 -4.28
CA MET A 12 -6.52 -13.63 -3.17
C MET A 12 -5.19 -12.86 -3.05
N SER A 13 -4.06 -13.55 -3.25
CA SER A 13 -2.72 -12.94 -3.26
C SER A 13 -2.56 -11.94 -4.41
N TRP A 14 -3.00 -12.31 -5.61
CA TRP A 14 -2.96 -11.42 -6.77
C TRP A 14 -3.87 -10.20 -6.61
N LEU A 15 -5.06 -10.37 -6.03
CA LEU A 15 -5.97 -9.28 -5.73
C LEU A 15 -5.34 -8.29 -4.74
N LEU A 16 -4.71 -8.79 -3.67
CA LEU A 16 -3.97 -7.97 -2.72
C LEU A 16 -2.80 -7.22 -3.38
N ALA A 17 -2.06 -7.88 -4.28
CA ALA A 17 -0.98 -7.24 -5.03
C ALA A 17 -1.49 -6.10 -5.94
N LEU A 18 -2.61 -6.33 -6.63
CA LEU A 18 -3.23 -5.34 -7.51
C LEU A 18 -3.76 -4.14 -6.72
N LEU A 19 -4.35 -4.38 -5.54
CA LEU A 19 -4.77 -3.32 -4.63
C LEU A 19 -3.59 -2.47 -4.15
N LYS A 20 -2.48 -3.11 -3.75
CA LYS A 20 -1.24 -2.40 -3.36
C LYS A 20 -0.72 -1.52 -4.50
N LEU A 21 -0.76 -2.03 -5.73
CA LEU A 21 -0.33 -1.30 -6.92
C LEU A 21 -1.22 -0.08 -7.22
N LEU A 22 -2.54 -0.23 -7.13
CA LEU A 22 -3.48 0.89 -7.30
C LEU A 22 -3.28 1.98 -6.26
N ILE A 23 -3.07 1.61 -4.99
CA ILE A 23 -2.80 2.56 -3.91
C ILE A 23 -1.48 3.30 -4.17
N ALA A 24 -0.43 2.60 -4.60
CA ALA A 24 0.85 3.22 -4.93
C ALA A 24 0.72 4.23 -6.09
N ILE A 25 -0.02 3.90 -7.15
CA ILE A 25 -0.28 4.82 -8.27
C ILE A 25 -1.10 6.03 -7.78
N GLY A 26 -2.11 5.81 -6.95
CA GLY A 26 -2.91 6.88 -6.36
C GLY A 26 -2.07 7.84 -5.52
N LEU A 27 -1.17 7.31 -4.68
CA LEU A 27 -0.24 8.11 -3.90
C LEU A 27 0.68 8.95 -4.78
N LEU A 28 1.22 8.39 -5.87
CA LEU A 28 2.07 9.12 -6.81
C LEU A 28 1.30 10.21 -7.56
N ALA A 29 0.04 9.96 -7.94
CA ALA A 29 -0.81 10.96 -8.59
C ALA A 29 -1.10 12.13 -7.64
N ILE A 30 -1.46 11.84 -6.38
CA ILE A 30 -1.66 12.86 -5.34
C ILE A 30 -0.35 13.63 -5.12
N ALA A 31 0.79 12.93 -5.00
CA ALA A 31 2.10 13.56 -4.85
C ALA A 31 2.41 14.56 -5.95
N LYS A 32 2.20 14.15 -7.21
CA LYS A 32 2.43 15.01 -8.36
C LYS A 32 1.57 16.27 -8.30
N ILE A 33 0.29 16.14 -7.93
CA ILE A 33 -0.64 17.28 -7.86
C ILE A 33 -0.29 18.18 -6.68
N THR A 34 -0.04 17.63 -5.51
CA THR A 34 0.27 18.41 -4.30
C THR A 34 1.60 19.14 -4.42
N LEU A 35 2.64 18.49 -4.97
CA LEU A 35 3.94 19.14 -5.23
C LEU A 35 3.81 20.31 -6.21
N ARG A 36 2.91 20.19 -7.20
CA ARG A 36 2.69 21.26 -8.20
C ARG A 36 1.87 22.42 -7.65
N THR A 37 0.93 22.16 -6.74
CA THR A 37 -0.06 23.15 -6.29
C THR A 37 0.35 23.84 -4.99
N ASN A 38 0.87 23.09 -4.02
CA ASN A 38 1.22 23.59 -2.69
C ASN A 38 2.41 22.77 -2.12
N PRO A 39 3.65 23.09 -2.52
CA PRO A 39 4.83 22.31 -2.13
C PRO A 39 5.07 22.27 -0.62
N ASP A 40 4.68 23.34 0.10
CA ASP A 40 4.80 23.40 1.57
C ASP A 40 3.94 22.33 2.27
N LEU A 41 2.77 21.99 1.71
CA LEU A 41 1.90 20.93 2.22
C LEU A 41 2.28 19.55 1.70
N ALA A 42 3.03 19.47 0.60
CA ALA A 42 3.39 18.21 -0.02
C ALA A 42 4.20 17.32 0.91
N ILE A 43 5.14 17.89 1.68
CA ILE A 43 5.95 17.13 2.63
C ILE A 43 5.08 16.50 3.73
N ALA A 44 4.15 17.27 4.28
CA ALA A 44 3.26 16.78 5.34
C ALA A 44 2.30 15.69 4.82
N VAL A 45 1.66 15.92 3.67
CA VAL A 45 0.70 14.98 3.07
C VAL A 45 1.39 13.69 2.60
N LEU A 46 2.51 13.82 1.89
CA LEU A 46 3.24 12.68 1.33
C LEU A 46 4.04 11.91 2.38
N GLY A 47 4.62 12.62 3.35
CA GLY A 47 5.26 11.99 4.50
C GLY A 47 4.26 11.14 5.29
N THR A 48 3.10 11.70 5.62
CA THR A 48 2.04 10.96 6.34
C THR A 48 1.54 9.77 5.53
N ALA A 49 1.28 9.97 4.23
CA ALA A 49 0.78 8.90 3.38
C ALA A 49 1.82 7.78 3.18
N ALA A 50 3.11 8.12 3.08
CA ALA A 50 4.20 7.14 3.01
C ALA A 50 4.32 6.33 4.31
N VAL A 51 4.24 6.99 5.48
CA VAL A 51 4.28 6.30 6.79
C VAL A 51 3.08 5.37 6.94
N MET A 52 1.86 5.83 6.62
CA MET A 52 0.67 4.96 6.66
C MET A 52 0.77 3.79 5.69
N PHE A 53 1.30 4.03 4.48
CA PHE A 53 1.52 2.97 3.50
C PHE A 53 2.52 1.93 3.99
N LEU A 54 3.65 2.35 4.58
CA LEU A 54 4.64 1.44 5.16
C LEU A 54 4.06 0.63 6.31
N LEU A 55 3.32 1.26 7.23
CA LEU A 55 2.66 0.57 8.34
C LEU A 55 1.67 -0.48 7.83
N TRP A 56 0.85 -0.14 6.84
CA TRP A 56 -0.10 -1.08 6.24
C TRP A 56 0.60 -2.20 5.46
N TYR A 57 1.61 -1.85 4.66
CA TYR A 57 2.37 -2.81 3.84
C TYR A 57 3.10 -3.83 4.71
N PHE A 58 3.71 -3.36 5.81
CA PHE A 58 4.48 -4.17 6.74
C PHE A 58 3.67 -4.72 7.93
N ALA A 59 2.37 -4.40 8.04
CA ALA A 59 1.51 -4.87 9.13
C ALA A 59 1.63 -6.39 9.44
N PRO A 60 1.72 -7.29 8.44
CA PRO A 60 1.91 -8.71 8.70
C PRO A 60 3.27 -9.04 9.33
N GLN A 61 4.36 -8.43 8.84
CA GLN A 61 5.70 -8.64 9.42
C GLN A 61 5.82 -8.03 10.82
N ILE A 62 5.25 -6.84 11.03
CA ILE A 62 5.22 -6.17 12.34
C ILE A 62 4.49 -7.07 13.35
N LYS A 63 3.33 -7.63 12.99
CA LYS A 63 2.57 -8.55 13.85
C LYS A 63 3.34 -9.83 14.18
N GLN A 64 4.21 -10.31 13.29
CA GLN A 64 5.08 -11.46 13.56
C GLN A 64 6.24 -11.12 14.51
N PHE A 65 6.74 -9.87 14.48
CA PHE A 65 7.85 -9.43 15.32
C PHE A 65 7.46 -9.26 16.79
N PHE A 66 6.20 -8.91 17.07
CA PHE A 66 5.65 -8.77 18.43
C PHE A 66 5.10 -10.08 19.02
N LYS A 67 5.36 -11.22 18.37
CA LYS A 67 4.87 -12.54 18.77
C LYS A 67 6.01 -13.37 19.36
#